data_AF-A0AAN7V4U9-F1
#
_entry.id   AF-A0AAN7V4U9-F1
#
_cell.length_a   1.000
_cell.length_b   1.000
_cell.length_c   1.000
_cell.angle_alpha   90.00
_cell.angle_beta   90.00
_cell.angle_gamma   90.00
#
_symmetry.space_group_name_H-M   'P 1'
#
loop_
_entity.id
_entity.type
_entity.pdbx_description
1 polymer ?
#
loop_
_entity_poly.entity_id
_entity_poly.type
_entity_poly.pdbx_seq_one_letter_code
_entity_poly.pdbx_strand_id
1 'polypeptide(L)'
;MFNALYNILLIGYGIFELNDRLGNILFVLTFLTLGVILTMFISGEQIVLLFYDTNKKLLIEIAEALHMLNTNLSVSNKYERLMQQLQEFIHYKHLPDHIKQRILLHYEFKFEKNYYKEHDILDSLSDNLRQEIILQICQSLVEKVEYFHNLPTELLLRIVECMKSEIFLSGDVIVKAGVVGDGMYFIASGTTAVYKHDGKEVGSL
;
A
#
# COMPACT_ATOMS: atom_id res chain seq x y z
N MET A 1 49.74 -38.46 -27.05
CA MET A 1 48.82 -37.41 -26.57
C MET A 1 47.70 -37.98 -25.68
N PHE A 2 47.11 -39.13 -26.02
CA PHE A 2 46.10 -39.82 -25.18
C PHE A 2 46.59 -40.24 -23.79
N ASN A 3 47.83 -40.76 -23.66
CA ASN A 3 48.37 -41.17 -22.35
C ASN A 3 48.62 -40.00 -21.39
N ALA A 4 48.87 -38.79 -21.91
CA ALA A 4 49.03 -37.60 -21.07
C ALA A 4 47.68 -37.14 -20.51
N LEU A 5 46.62 -37.19 -21.32
CA LEU A 5 45.26 -36.85 -20.88
C LEU A 5 44.70 -37.87 -19.88
N TYR A 6 44.99 -39.16 -20.11
CA TYR A 6 44.65 -40.25 -19.18
C TYR A 6 45.34 -40.08 -17.83
N ASN A 7 46.63 -39.72 -17.83
CA ASN A 7 47.38 -39.47 -16.59
C ASN A 7 46.96 -38.17 -15.89
N ILE A 8 46.57 -37.11 -16.62
CA ILE A 8 46.04 -35.88 -16.01
C ILE A 8 44.68 -36.13 -15.35
N LEU A 9 43.83 -36.96 -15.96
CA LEU A 9 42.60 -37.43 -15.34
C LEU A 9 42.89 -38.29 -14.10
N LEU A 10 43.87 -39.20 -14.16
CA LEU A 10 44.24 -40.03 -13.00
C LEU A 10 44.85 -39.22 -11.84
N ILE A 11 45.63 -38.18 -12.14
CA ILE A 11 46.29 -37.33 -11.12
C ILE A 11 45.28 -36.37 -10.46
N GLY A 12 44.26 -35.90 -11.18
CA GLY A 12 43.15 -35.14 -10.60
C GLY A 12 42.20 -35.98 -9.73
N TYR A 13 42.13 -37.29 -10.00
CA TYR A 13 41.37 -38.30 -9.24
C TYR A 13 42.23 -38.98 -8.15
N GLY A 14 43.10 -38.21 -7.49
CA GLY A 14 43.88 -38.70 -6.36
C GLY A 14 42.99 -39.34 -5.29
N ILE A 15 43.08 -40.67 -5.18
CA ILE A 15 42.68 -41.47 -4.01
C ILE A 15 41.20 -41.35 -3.66
N PHE A 16 40.31 -41.87 -4.50
CA PHE A 16 39.00 -42.34 -4.04
C PHE A 16 38.84 -43.80 -4.44
N GLU A 17 38.97 -44.71 -3.47
CA GLU A 17 38.62 -46.10 -3.68
C GLU A 17 37.14 -46.16 -4.07
N LEU A 18 36.85 -46.68 -5.28
CA LEU A 18 35.52 -46.88 -5.88
C LEU A 18 34.58 -47.80 -5.05
N ASN A 19 34.97 -48.14 -3.82
CA ASN A 19 34.23 -49.01 -2.93
C ASN A 19 33.37 -48.26 -1.90
N ASP A 20 33.46 -46.92 -1.87
CA ASP A 20 32.71 -46.09 -0.92
C ASP A 20 31.49 -45.41 -1.59
N ARG A 21 30.33 -45.40 -0.91
CA ARG A 21 29.04 -44.94 -1.47
C ARG A 21 29.10 -43.50 -1.99
N LEU A 22 29.89 -42.64 -1.36
CA LEU A 22 30.08 -41.24 -1.76
C LEU A 22 30.84 -41.09 -3.08
N GLY A 23 31.82 -41.98 -3.35
CA GLY A 23 32.59 -41.97 -4.59
C GLY A 23 31.70 -42.28 -5.80
N ASN A 24 30.76 -43.22 -5.65
CA ASN A 24 29.79 -43.55 -6.70
C ASN A 24 28.82 -42.39 -6.96
N ILE A 25 28.37 -41.69 -5.92
CA ILE A 25 27.50 -40.51 -6.08
C ILE A 25 28.26 -39.38 -6.79
N LEU A 26 29.51 -39.12 -6.41
CA LEU A 26 30.32 -38.08 -7.03
C LEU A 26 30.60 -38.41 -8.51
N PHE A 27 30.92 -39.66 -8.82
CA PHE A 27 31.11 -40.13 -10.20
C PHE A 27 29.84 -40.01 -11.04
N VAL A 28 28.68 -40.37 -10.48
CA VAL A 28 27.40 -40.19 -11.18
C VAL A 28 27.13 -38.70 -11.43
N LEU A 29 27.34 -37.84 -10.44
CA LEU A 29 27.16 -36.40 -10.58
C LEU A 29 28.10 -35.79 -11.63
N THR A 30 29.38 -36.18 -11.65
CA THR A 30 30.32 -35.68 -12.66
C THR A 30 29.91 -36.09 -14.07
N PHE A 31 29.52 -37.36 -14.29
CA PHE A 31 29.00 -37.80 -15.60
C PHE A 31 27.69 -37.12 -16.00
N LEU A 32 26.81 -36.84 -15.04
CA LEU A 32 25.54 -36.15 -15.27
C LEU A 32 25.81 -34.69 -15.69
N THR A 33 26.71 -33.99 -15.00
CA THR A 33 27.11 -32.61 -15.37
C THR A 33 27.83 -32.57 -16.71
N LEU A 34 28.74 -33.52 -16.99
CA LEU A 34 29.42 -33.60 -18.29
C LEU A 34 28.45 -33.90 -19.43
N GLY A 35 27.46 -34.77 -19.19
CA GLY A 35 26.40 -35.10 -20.13
C GLY A 35 25.54 -33.89 -20.48
N VAL A 36 25.18 -33.08 -19.49
CA VAL A 36 24.44 -31.81 -19.70
C VAL A 36 25.28 -30.81 -20.51
N ILE A 37 26.58 -30.70 -20.26
CA ILE A 37 27.46 -29.82 -21.04
C ILE A 37 27.60 -30.31 -22.48
N LEU A 38 27.71 -31.63 -22.69
CA LEU A 38 27.80 -32.22 -24.03
C LEU A 38 26.50 -32.06 -24.82
N THR A 39 25.33 -32.26 -24.18
CA THR A 39 24.04 -32.01 -24.83
C THR A 39 23.84 -30.53 -25.13
N MET A 40 24.30 -29.61 -24.27
CA MET A 40 24.34 -28.18 -24.55
C MET A 40 25.20 -27.84 -25.77
N PHE A 41 26.35 -28.51 -25.94
CA PHE A 41 27.24 -28.30 -27.09
C PHE A 41 26.65 -28.85 -28.40
N ILE A 42 25.94 -29.98 -28.35
CA ILE A 42 25.30 -30.61 -29.52
C ILE A 42 24.03 -29.85 -29.95
N SER A 43 23.29 -29.25 -29.01
CA SER A 43 22.03 -28.56 -29.29
C SER A 43 22.15 -27.22 -30.03
N GLY A 44 23.36 -26.74 -30.30
CA GLY A 44 23.61 -25.48 -30.99
C GLY A 44 23.40 -24.25 -30.11
N GLU A 45 24.29 -23.26 -30.24
CA GLU A 45 24.30 -22.02 -29.43
C GLU A 45 22.93 -21.33 -29.36
N GLN A 46 22.10 -21.45 -30.40
CA GLN A 46 20.77 -20.85 -30.47
C GLN A 46 19.78 -21.42 -29.43
N ILE A 47 19.80 -22.72 -29.13
CA ILE A 47 18.90 -23.31 -28.13
C ILE A 47 19.29 -22.85 -26.73
N VAL A 48 20.60 -22.73 -26.46
CA VAL A 48 21.13 -22.21 -25.19
C VAL A 48 20.76 -20.74 -25.01
N LEU A 49 20.88 -19.93 -26.07
CA LEU A 49 20.51 -18.51 -26.03
C LEU A 49 19.00 -18.32 -25.81
N LEU A 50 18.16 -19.09 -26.51
CA LEU A 50 16.70 -19.06 -26.33
C LEU A 50 16.29 -19.50 -24.92
N PHE A 51 16.92 -20.53 -24.37
CA PHE A 51 16.70 -20.94 -22.99
C PHE A 51 17.10 -19.82 -22.02
N TYR A 52 18.27 -19.22 -22.20
CA TYR A 52 18.71 -18.09 -21.37
C TYR A 52 17.76 -16.89 -21.45
N ASP A 53 17.33 -16.48 -22.65
CA ASP A 53 16.39 -15.37 -22.85
C ASP A 53 15.01 -15.66 -22.25
N THR A 54 14.52 -16.91 -22.37
CA THR A 54 13.25 -17.32 -21.78
C THR A 54 13.32 -17.31 -20.25
N ASN A 55 14.40 -17.83 -19.67
CA ASN A 55 14.61 -17.80 -18.21
C ASN A 55 14.83 -16.38 -17.68
N LYS A 56 15.55 -15.54 -18.43
CA LYS A 56 15.74 -14.13 -18.08
C LYS A 56 14.42 -13.37 -18.11
N LYS A 57 13.59 -13.58 -19.14
CA LYS A 57 12.25 -12.99 -19.23
C LYS A 57 11.36 -13.46 -18.07
N LEU A 58 11.37 -14.75 -17.76
CA LEU A 58 10.64 -15.30 -16.61
C LEU A 58 11.10 -14.69 -15.29
N LEU A 59 12.41 -14.52 -15.09
CA LEU A 59 12.96 -13.87 -13.89
C LEU A 59 12.50 -12.41 -13.76
N ILE A 60 12.44 -11.67 -14.87
CA ILE A 60 11.95 -10.28 -14.88
C ILE A 60 10.45 -10.24 -14.52
N GLU A 61 9.63 -11.09 -15.13
CA GLU A 61 8.19 -11.17 -14.81
C GLU A 61 7.94 -11.53 -13.34
N ILE A 62 8.72 -12.48 -12.79
CA ILE A 62 8.65 -12.83 -11.36
C ILE A 62 9.06 -11.64 -10.49
N ALA A 63 10.13 -10.92 -10.85
CA ALA A 63 10.60 -9.76 -10.09
C ALA A 63 9.56 -8.62 -10.10
N GLU A 64 8.91 -8.36 -11.24
CA GLU A 64 7.84 -7.37 -11.36
C GLU A 64 6.61 -7.78 -10.55
N ALA A 65 6.21 -9.06 -10.60
CA ALA A 65 5.11 -9.59 -9.81
C ALA A 65 5.38 -9.48 -8.30
N LEU A 66 6.60 -9.80 -7.86
CA LEU A 66 7.03 -9.65 -6.47
C LEU A 66 7.05 -8.18 -6.04
N HIS A 67 7.55 -7.29 -6.90
CA HIS A 67 7.57 -5.86 -6.62
C HIS A 67 6.15 -5.31 -6.45
N MET A 68 5.23 -5.63 -7.38
CA MET A 68 3.82 -5.25 -7.30
C MET A 68 3.11 -5.82 -6.06
N LEU A 69 3.41 -7.06 -5.69
CA LEU A 69 2.87 -7.65 -4.47
C LEU A 69 3.37 -6.88 -3.23
N ASN A 70 4.66 -6.52 -3.20
CA ASN A 70 5.26 -5.80 -2.08
C ASN A 70 4.75 -4.36 -1.96
N THR A 71 4.53 -3.65 -3.08
CA THR A 71 3.96 -2.30 -3.08
C THR A 71 2.50 -2.28 -2.61
N ASN A 72 1.67 -3.21 -3.08
CA ASN A 72 0.29 -3.36 -2.61
C ASN A 72 0.23 -3.69 -1.12
N LEU A 73 1.08 -4.61 -0.66
CA LEU A 73 1.23 -4.88 0.76
C LEU A 73 1.69 -3.64 1.51
N SER A 74 2.57 -2.78 0.96
CA SER A 74 3.11 -1.62 1.69
C SER A 74 2.07 -0.56 2.07
N VAL A 75 1.03 -0.32 1.25
CA VAL A 75 -0.04 0.64 1.54
C VAL A 75 -1.01 0.06 2.57
N SER A 76 -1.46 -1.17 2.37
CA SER A 76 -2.29 -1.90 3.36
C SER A 76 -1.55 -2.08 4.69
N ASN A 77 -0.25 -2.37 4.66
CA ASN A 77 0.60 -2.52 5.84
C ASN A 77 0.65 -1.25 6.70
N LYS A 78 0.60 -0.04 6.11
CA LYS A 78 0.62 1.20 6.90
C LYS A 78 -0.67 1.39 7.68
N TYR A 79 -1.82 1.19 7.02
CA TYR A 79 -3.12 1.23 7.69
C TYR A 79 -3.23 0.13 8.76
N GLU A 80 -2.82 -1.10 8.43
CA GLU A 80 -2.82 -2.23 9.37
C GLU A 80 -1.94 -1.96 10.60
N ARG A 81 -0.73 -1.40 10.42
CA ARG A 81 0.14 -1.00 11.53
C ARG A 81 -0.50 0.08 12.40
N LEU A 82 -1.12 1.09 11.80
CA LEU A 82 -1.84 2.12 12.55
C LEU A 82 -2.98 1.50 13.36
N MET A 83 -3.72 0.56 12.78
CA MET A 83 -4.81 -0.15 13.48
C MET A 83 -4.30 -1.03 14.62
N GLN A 84 -3.14 -1.68 14.47
CA GLN A 84 -2.50 -2.43 15.56
C GLN A 84 -2.11 -1.49 16.72
N GLN A 85 -1.44 -0.36 16.43
CA GLN A 85 -1.09 0.64 17.45
C GLN A 85 -2.33 1.19 18.16
N LEU A 86 -3.41 1.42 17.42
CA LEU A 86 -4.68 1.87 17.98
C LEU A 86 -5.29 0.83 18.92
N GLN A 87 -5.25 -0.46 18.55
CA GLN A 87 -5.74 -1.55 19.39
C GLN A 87 -4.91 -1.70 20.67
N GLU A 88 -3.58 -1.60 20.57
CA GLU A 88 -2.69 -1.59 21.73
C GLU A 88 -3.00 -0.42 22.67
N PHE A 89 -3.21 0.78 22.12
CA PHE A 89 -3.60 1.96 22.88
C PHE A 89 -4.93 1.76 23.61
N ILE A 90 -5.95 1.24 22.92
CA ILE A 90 -7.27 0.93 23.50
C ILE A 90 -7.14 -0.06 24.66
N HIS A 91 -6.34 -1.11 24.47
CA HIS A 91 -6.10 -2.12 25.49
C HIS A 91 -5.37 -1.54 26.70
N TYR A 92 -4.28 -0.81 26.47
CA TYR A 92 -3.48 -0.16 27.50
C TYR A 92 -4.27 0.85 28.35
N LYS A 93 -5.23 1.54 27.74
CA LYS A 93 -6.12 2.49 28.43
C LYS A 93 -7.38 1.87 29.02
N HIS A 94 -7.57 0.56 28.88
CA HIS A 94 -8.76 -0.16 29.37
C HIS A 94 -10.08 0.49 28.92
N LEU A 95 -10.14 0.95 27.66
CA LEU A 95 -11.34 1.60 27.16
C LEU A 95 -12.48 0.58 27.03
N PRO A 96 -13.72 0.95 27.39
CA PRO A 96 -14.87 0.07 27.27
C PRO A 96 -15.24 -0.20 25.80
N ASP A 97 -15.91 -1.34 25.55
CA ASP A 97 -16.17 -1.83 24.19
C ASP A 97 -16.93 -0.83 23.31
N HIS A 98 -17.87 -0.07 23.87
CA HIS A 98 -18.61 0.94 23.10
C HIS A 98 -17.71 2.07 22.58
N ILE A 99 -16.70 2.48 23.36
CA ILE A 99 -15.70 3.48 22.91
C ILE A 99 -14.77 2.85 21.89
N LYS A 100 -14.32 1.61 22.11
CA LYS A 100 -13.51 0.86 21.15
C LYS A 100 -14.18 0.79 19.78
N GLN A 101 -15.45 0.37 19.73
CA GLN A 101 -16.22 0.28 18.48
C GLN A 101 -16.33 1.62 17.78
N ARG A 102 -16.62 2.69 18.53
CA ARG A 102 -16.71 4.05 17.97
C ARG A 102 -15.37 4.53 17.40
N ILE A 103 -14.26 4.32 18.12
CA ILE A 103 -12.93 4.71 17.63
C ILE A 103 -12.57 3.93 16.35
N LEU A 104 -12.82 2.61 16.33
CA LEU A 104 -12.54 1.79 15.15
C LEU A 104 -13.37 2.24 13.94
N LEU A 105 -14.66 2.49 14.15
CA LEU A 105 -15.56 2.99 13.09
C LEU A 105 -15.12 4.36 12.56
N HIS A 106 -14.71 5.27 13.45
CA HIS A 106 -14.19 6.58 13.05
C HIS A 106 -12.95 6.45 12.16
N TYR A 107 -11.99 5.59 12.53
CA TYR A 107 -10.78 5.39 11.73
C TYR A 107 -11.06 4.66 10.41
N GLU A 108 -12.02 3.75 10.38
CA GLU A 108 -12.44 3.09 9.14
C GLU A 108 -13.03 4.10 8.14
N PHE A 109 -13.91 5.00 8.60
CA PHE A 109 -14.43 6.08 7.75
C PHE A 109 -13.36 7.10 7.37
N LYS A 110 -12.45 7.44 8.29
CA LYS A 110 -11.41 8.46 8.05
C LYS A 110 -10.43 8.07 6.95
N PHE A 111 -10.10 6.79 6.85
CA PHE A 111 -9.07 6.33 5.94
C PHE A 111 -9.62 5.50 4.79
N GLU A 112 -10.89 5.04 4.82
CA GLU A 112 -11.46 4.13 3.81
C GLU A 112 -10.54 2.93 3.51
N LYS A 113 -9.85 2.41 4.54
CA LYS A 113 -8.82 1.35 4.47
C LYS A 113 -7.56 1.71 3.66
N ASN A 114 -7.39 2.98 3.29
CA ASN A 114 -6.21 3.53 2.64
C ASN A 114 -5.56 4.61 3.53
N TYR A 115 -4.32 4.40 3.92
CA TYR A 115 -3.59 5.42 4.67
C TYR A 115 -2.98 6.44 3.70
N TYR A 116 -3.65 7.58 3.52
CA TYR A 116 -3.11 8.75 2.84
C TYR A 116 -2.98 9.93 3.81
N LYS A 117 -1.79 10.51 3.85
CA LYS A 117 -1.56 11.77 4.55
C LYS A 117 -1.76 12.90 3.55
N GLU A 118 -3.01 13.33 3.43
CA GLU A 118 -3.41 14.37 2.47
C GLU A 118 -2.52 15.62 2.61
N HIS A 119 -2.29 16.07 3.85
CA HIS A 119 -1.42 17.21 4.14
C HIS A 119 0.02 17.02 3.62
N ASP A 120 0.67 15.90 3.94
CA ASP A 120 2.04 15.61 3.47
C ASP A 120 2.11 15.55 1.93
N ILE A 121 1.06 15.05 1.27
CA ILE A 121 0.98 15.01 -0.20
C ILE A 121 0.85 16.43 -0.75
N LEU A 122 -0.09 17.22 -0.24
CA LEU A 122 -0.33 18.59 -0.70
C LEU A 122 0.89 19.50 -0.49
N ASP A 123 1.60 19.35 0.64
CA ASP A 123 2.82 20.11 0.95
C ASP A 123 4.00 19.80 0.01
N SER A 124 4.01 18.59 -0.58
CA SER A 124 5.06 18.20 -1.53
C SER A 124 4.89 18.82 -2.92
N LEU A 125 3.74 19.43 -3.20
CA LEU A 125 3.38 19.98 -4.50
C LEU A 125 3.68 21.48 -4.59
N SER A 126 3.85 21.97 -5.82
CA SER A 126 3.96 23.42 -6.07
C SER A 126 2.67 24.14 -5.68
N ASP A 127 2.78 25.40 -5.28
CA ASP A 127 1.64 26.19 -4.82
C ASP A 127 0.50 26.24 -5.85
N ASN A 128 0.83 26.41 -7.13
CA ASN A 128 -0.15 26.43 -8.22
C ASN A 128 -0.92 25.11 -8.33
N LEU A 129 -0.20 23.97 -8.30
CA LEU A 129 -0.81 22.65 -8.42
C LEU A 129 -1.64 22.30 -7.17
N ARG A 130 -1.16 22.69 -5.99
CA ARG A 130 -1.89 22.53 -4.74
C ARG A 130 -3.22 23.31 -4.77
N GLN A 131 -3.20 24.57 -5.19
CA GLN A 131 -4.42 25.37 -5.33
C GLN A 131 -5.41 24.78 -6.33
N GLU A 132 -4.92 24.28 -7.47
CA GLU A 132 -5.76 23.62 -8.48
C GLU A 132 -6.43 22.36 -7.93
N ILE A 133 -5.68 21.50 -7.24
CA ILE A 133 -6.22 20.29 -6.59
C ILE A 133 -7.26 20.65 -5.52
N ILE A 134 -6.96 21.65 -4.68
CA ILE A 134 -7.87 22.10 -3.62
C ILE A 134 -9.21 22.58 -4.21
N LEU A 135 -9.16 23.34 -5.31
CA LEU A 135 -10.38 23.78 -6.01
C LEU A 135 -11.18 22.60 -6.58
N GLN A 136 -10.50 21.60 -7.13
CA GLN A 136 -11.14 20.38 -7.63
C GLN A 136 -11.83 19.58 -6.52
N ILE A 137 -11.15 19.38 -5.38
CA ILE A 137 -11.71 18.67 -4.22
C ILE A 137 -12.95 19.41 -3.69
N CYS A 138 -12.88 20.73 -3.62
CA CYS A 138 -13.96 21.56 -3.08
C CYS A 138 -15.06 21.88 -4.08
N GLN A 139 -14.92 21.49 -5.36
CA GLN A 139 -15.93 21.75 -6.37
C GLN A 139 -17.31 21.23 -5.96
N SER A 140 -17.36 20.01 -5.41
CA SER A 140 -18.60 19.41 -4.92
C SER A 140 -19.26 20.20 -3.78
N LEU A 141 -18.45 20.90 -2.96
CA LEU A 141 -18.93 21.76 -1.89
C LEU A 141 -19.43 23.10 -2.43
N VAL A 142 -18.69 23.67 -3.39
CA VAL A 142 -19.07 24.91 -4.08
C VAL A 142 -20.42 24.75 -4.76
N GLU A 143 -20.65 23.63 -5.46
CA GLU A 143 -21.91 23.34 -6.16
C GLU A 143 -23.10 23.19 -5.20
N LYS A 144 -22.87 22.66 -3.98
CA LYS A 144 -23.92 22.48 -2.96
C LYS A 144 -24.24 23.75 -2.20
N VAL A 145 -23.29 24.67 -2.07
CA VAL A 145 -23.41 25.87 -1.23
C VAL A 145 -23.58 27.08 -2.14
N GLU A 146 -24.83 27.53 -2.31
CA GLU A 146 -25.17 28.66 -3.20
C GLU A 146 -24.35 29.93 -2.93
N TYR A 147 -23.97 30.18 -1.67
CA TYR A 147 -23.14 31.32 -1.28
C TYR A 147 -21.75 31.31 -1.93
N PHE A 148 -21.21 30.15 -2.30
CA PHE A 148 -19.89 30.02 -2.89
C PHE A 148 -19.87 30.28 -4.40
N HIS A 149 -21.01 30.16 -5.09
CA HIS A 149 -21.10 30.36 -6.55
C HIS A 149 -20.71 31.78 -7.00
N ASN A 150 -20.94 32.78 -6.15
CA ASN A 150 -20.71 34.18 -6.50
C ASN A 150 -19.39 34.74 -5.94
N LEU A 151 -18.56 33.91 -5.32
CA LEU A 151 -17.30 34.36 -4.72
C LEU A 151 -16.15 34.32 -5.74
N PRO A 152 -15.24 35.32 -5.73
CA PRO A 152 -14.00 35.24 -6.48
C PRO A 152 -13.19 34.00 -6.08
N THR A 153 -12.53 33.38 -7.05
CA THR A 153 -11.71 32.16 -6.85
C THR A 153 -10.64 32.36 -5.78
N GLU A 154 -10.02 33.53 -5.69
CA GLU A 154 -9.01 33.84 -4.67
C GLU A 154 -9.58 33.83 -3.25
N LEU A 155 -10.83 34.26 -3.10
CA LEU A 155 -11.52 34.26 -1.81
C LEU A 155 -11.98 32.85 -1.45
N LEU A 156 -12.47 32.08 -2.43
CA LEU A 156 -12.82 30.68 -2.26
C LEU A 156 -11.60 29.86 -1.79
N LEU A 157 -10.44 30.03 -2.44
CA LEU A 157 -9.19 29.39 -2.04
C LEU A 157 -8.85 29.68 -0.57
N ARG A 158 -8.95 30.95 -0.14
CA ARG A 158 -8.70 31.34 1.26
C ARG A 158 -9.68 30.70 2.23
N ILE A 159 -10.97 30.61 1.86
CA ILE A 159 -11.97 29.94 2.69
C ILE A 159 -11.58 28.47 2.85
N VAL A 160 -11.31 27.79 1.74
CA VAL A 160 -10.99 26.36 1.73
C VAL A 160 -9.70 26.06 2.51
N GLU A 161 -8.67 26.90 2.39
CA GLU A 161 -7.44 26.79 3.19
C GLU A 161 -7.70 26.89 4.70
N CYS A 162 -8.79 27.56 5.11
CA CYS A 162 -9.20 27.65 6.51
C CYS A 162 -10.14 26.50 6.94
N MET A 163 -10.64 25.69 6.00
CA MET A 163 -11.53 24.58 6.30
C MET A 163 -10.76 23.41 6.91
N LYS A 164 -11.44 22.66 7.78
CA LYS A 164 -10.93 21.43 8.38
C LYS A 164 -11.94 20.32 8.16
N SER A 165 -11.48 19.18 7.66
CA SER A 165 -12.31 17.99 7.52
C SER A 165 -12.48 17.32 8.87
N GLU A 166 -13.74 17.17 9.30
CA GLU A 166 -14.11 16.48 10.54
C GLU A 166 -15.17 15.41 10.26
N ILE A 167 -15.05 14.28 10.95
CA ILE A 167 -15.93 13.12 10.79
C ILE A 167 -16.70 12.91 12.09
N PHE A 168 -18.02 13.03 11.99
CA PHE A 168 -18.96 12.76 13.07
C PHE A 168 -19.66 11.42 12.84
N LEU A 169 -19.73 10.61 13.88
CA LEU A 169 -20.45 9.34 13.83
C LEU A 169 -21.94 9.55 14.15
N SER A 170 -22.76 8.55 13.83
CA SER A 170 -24.18 8.57 14.20
C SER A 170 -24.34 8.74 15.72
N GLY A 171 -25.18 9.71 16.10
CA GLY A 171 -25.43 10.08 17.49
C GLY A 171 -24.50 11.16 18.04
N ASP A 172 -23.52 11.62 17.26
CA ASP A 172 -22.66 12.73 17.67
C ASP A 172 -23.40 14.05 17.53
N VAL A 173 -23.28 14.90 18.56
CA VAL A 173 -23.84 16.25 18.56
C VAL A 173 -22.79 17.18 17.96
N ILE A 174 -23.04 17.68 16.75
CA ILE A 174 -22.15 18.60 16.03
C ILE A 174 -22.24 20.00 16.65
N VAL A 175 -23.45 20.54 16.75
CA VAL A 175 -23.73 21.87 17.33
C VAL A 175 -24.78 21.74 18.42
N LYS A 176 -24.55 22.40 19.55
CA LYS A 176 -25.48 22.40 20.70
C LYS A 176 -26.05 23.79 20.97
N ALA A 177 -27.37 23.89 21.01
CA ALA A 177 -28.05 25.14 21.35
C ALA A 177 -27.66 25.66 22.74
N GLY A 178 -27.42 26.96 22.83
CA GLY A 178 -26.98 27.63 24.07
C GLY A 178 -25.47 27.59 24.32
N VAL A 179 -24.70 26.95 23.45
CA VAL A 179 -23.23 27.01 23.44
C VAL A 179 -22.80 28.05 22.40
N VAL A 180 -21.73 28.80 22.70
CA VAL A 180 -21.13 29.73 21.73
C VAL A 180 -20.62 28.91 20.54
N GLY A 181 -21.06 29.27 19.34
CA GLY A 181 -20.56 28.65 18.10
C GLY A 181 -19.08 28.96 17.89
N ASP A 182 -18.34 27.95 17.50
CA ASP A 182 -16.90 27.96 17.20
C ASP A 182 -16.61 28.21 15.71
N GLY A 183 -17.58 27.98 14.84
CA GLY A 183 -17.43 28.25 13.42
C GLY A 183 -18.66 27.95 12.57
N MET A 184 -18.44 27.94 11.26
CA MET A 184 -19.41 27.54 10.25
C MET A 184 -19.08 26.13 9.78
N TYR A 185 -20.10 25.29 9.67
CA TYR A 185 -19.99 23.90 9.24
C TYR A 185 -20.63 23.72 7.87
N PHE A 186 -20.01 22.91 7.03
CA PHE A 186 -20.52 22.50 5.73
C PHE A 186 -20.61 20.98 5.66
N ILE A 187 -21.74 20.45 5.19
CA ILE A 187 -21.94 19.01 5.05
C ILE A 187 -21.34 18.57 3.71
N ALA A 188 -20.14 18.00 3.75
CA ALA A 188 -19.51 17.44 2.56
C ALA A 188 -20.24 16.18 2.07
N SER A 189 -20.57 15.27 3.00
CA SER A 189 -21.27 14.01 2.74
C SER A 189 -22.04 13.55 3.99
N GLY A 190 -23.15 12.84 3.77
CA GLY A 190 -24.05 12.35 4.83
C GLY A 190 -25.28 13.22 5.02
N THR A 191 -25.95 13.01 6.15
CA THR A 191 -27.17 13.73 6.53
C THR A 191 -27.13 13.99 8.03
N THR A 192 -27.59 15.16 8.44
CA THR A 192 -27.67 15.55 9.85
C THR A 192 -29.12 15.83 10.23
N ALA A 193 -29.48 15.62 11.48
CA ALA A 193 -30.82 15.89 11.99
C ALA A 193 -30.76 17.01 13.03
N VAL A 194 -31.73 17.93 12.96
CA VAL A 194 -31.86 19.05 13.87
C VAL A 194 -32.93 18.70 14.91
N TYR A 195 -32.55 18.69 16.18
CA TYR A 195 -33.44 18.40 17.29
C TYR A 195 -33.75 19.67 18.09
N LYS A 196 -34.99 19.80 18.53
CA LYS A 196 -35.40 20.77 19.55
C LYS A 196 -34.91 20.33 20.93
N HIS A 197 -34.94 21.26 21.88
CA HIS A 197 -34.67 20.96 23.29
C HIS A 197 -35.57 19.88 23.89
N ASP A 198 -36.75 19.64 23.31
CA ASP A 198 -37.69 18.58 23.73
C ASP A 198 -37.36 17.19 23.14
N GLY A 199 -36.26 17.06 22.39
CA GLY A 199 -35.83 15.82 21.75
C GLY A 199 -36.58 15.48 20.46
N LYS A 200 -37.49 16.34 19.99
CA LYS A 200 -38.18 16.11 18.72
C LYS A 200 -37.34 16.60 17.55
N GLU A 201 -37.27 15.76 16.52
CA GLU A 201 -36.67 16.11 15.24
C GLU A 201 -37.53 17.20 14.56
N VAL A 202 -36.86 18.23 14.09
CA VAL A 202 -37.47 19.40 13.44
C VAL A 202 -37.23 19.37 11.93
N GLY A 203 -36.14 18.74 11.51
CA GLY A 203 -35.79 18.57 10.11
C GLY A 203 -34.40 17.96 9.95
N SER A 204 -34.10 17.57 8.73
CA SER A 204 -32.80 17.04 8.32
C SER A 204 -32.10 18.00 7.35
N LEU A 205 -30.78 18.08 7.43
CA LEU A 205 -29.90 18.85 6.54
C LEU A 205 -28.96 17.90 5.78
#